data_AF-A0A9D0ZS77-F1
#
_entry.id   AF-A0A9D0ZS77-F1
#
_cell.length_a   1.000
_cell.length_b   1.000
_cell.length_c   1.000
_cell.angle_alpha   90.00
_cell.angle_beta   90.00
_cell.angle_gamma   90.00
#
_symmetry.space_group_name_H-M   'P 1'
#
loop_
_entity.id
_entity.type
_entity.pdbx_description
1 polymer ?
#
loop_
_entity_poly.entity_id
_entity_poly.type
_entity_poly.pdbx_seq_one_letter_code
_entity_poly.pdbx_strand_id
1 'polypeptide(L)'
;MFKKINENKYVQKYKELRANPKTRSLISLGFWMIFLVVAVLLVRSTMSSNEIQSEPVKDEVLEVTNYEFTYRDNLKTIFGEVYDDRMIFYFNNGKYYKNGNGIYLVNENSLEVQDMNISELNLTFSVIDDLVSQVNAIEDNGVKTYLVPLSNFIRAYEGNESEDLTEATNYNVTIQTYEKDGVVYMVKLDLSNYYLFRGLPDTGIITINYYNVNKLNDFSLEYERMLEV
;
A
#
# COMPACT_ATOMS: atom_id res chain seq x y z
N MET A 1 48.88 10.21 -44.63
CA MET A 1 47.91 9.10 -44.67
C MET A 1 46.61 9.40 -45.44
N PHE A 2 46.21 10.66 -45.67
CA PHE A 2 44.96 11.01 -46.37
C PHE A 2 44.95 10.84 -47.90
N LYS A 3 46.10 10.66 -48.56
CA LYS A 3 46.16 10.48 -50.03
C LYS A 3 45.49 9.19 -50.52
N LYS A 4 45.58 8.08 -49.76
CA LYS A 4 45.01 6.77 -50.14
C LYS A 4 43.47 6.71 -50.10
N ILE A 5 42.80 7.66 -49.44
CA ILE A 5 41.33 7.68 -49.36
C ILE A 5 40.72 8.28 -50.65
N ASN A 6 41.42 9.24 -51.29
CA ASN A 6 40.94 9.90 -52.51
C ASN A 6 41.08 9.06 -53.79
N GLU A 7 41.87 7.98 -53.75
CA GLU A 7 42.04 7.03 -54.87
C GLU A 7 41.09 5.83 -54.79
N ASN A 8 40.29 5.75 -53.72
CA ASN A 8 39.32 4.69 -53.58
C ASN A 8 38.16 4.90 -54.57
N LYS A 9 37.94 3.91 -55.45
CA LYS A 9 36.88 3.89 -56.47
C LYS A 9 35.48 4.18 -55.89
N TYR A 10 35.23 3.78 -54.65
CA TYR A 10 33.96 4.04 -53.96
C TYR A 10 33.80 5.51 -53.52
N VAL A 11 34.90 6.16 -53.12
CA VAL A 11 34.92 7.57 -52.71
C VAL A 11 34.76 8.50 -53.92
N GLN A 12 35.37 8.14 -55.06
CA GLN A 12 35.20 8.87 -56.32
C GLN A 12 33.76 8.76 -56.83
N LYS A 13 33.20 7.55 -56.85
CA LYS A 13 31.81 7.32 -57.27
C LYS A 13 30.79 8.01 -56.36
N TYR A 14 31.06 8.11 -55.05
CA TYR A 14 30.24 8.90 -54.13
C TYR A 14 30.26 10.40 -54.46
N LYS A 15 31.43 10.98 -54.79
CA LYS A 15 31.55 12.39 -55.19
C LYS A 15 30.78 12.67 -56.48
N GLU A 16 30.85 11.77 -57.46
CA GLU A 16 30.07 11.85 -58.71
C GLU A 16 28.56 11.79 -58.45
N LEU A 17 28.10 10.85 -57.63
CA LEU A 17 26.69 10.70 -57.29
C LEU A 17 26.14 11.87 -56.46
N ARG A 18 26.98 12.56 -55.68
CA ARG A 18 26.61 13.78 -54.93
C ARG A 18 26.48 15.01 -55.84
N ALA A 19 27.23 15.06 -56.94
CA ALA A 19 27.22 16.17 -57.88
C ALA A 19 25.96 16.20 -58.77
N ASN A 20 25.32 15.04 -58.99
CA ASN A 20 24.08 14.97 -59.77
C ASN A 20 22.85 15.33 -58.90
N PRO A 21 22.03 16.31 -59.31
CA PRO A 21 20.92 16.82 -58.50
C PRO A 21 19.82 15.80 -58.21
N LYS A 22 19.59 14.81 -59.09
CA LYS A 22 18.57 13.77 -58.87
C LYS A 22 19.01 12.75 -57.81
N THR A 23 20.28 12.37 -57.82
CA THR A 23 20.84 11.41 -56.87
C THR A 23 21.20 12.06 -55.54
N ARG A 24 21.51 13.36 -55.52
CA ARG A 24 21.77 14.13 -54.30
C ARG A 24 20.59 14.11 -53.33
N SER A 25 19.36 14.28 -53.83
CA SER A 25 18.15 14.21 -53.00
C SER A 25 17.90 12.81 -52.44
N LEU A 26 18.10 11.77 -53.26
CA LEU A 26 17.97 10.36 -52.85
C LEU A 26 19.01 9.97 -51.80
N ILE A 27 20.26 10.40 -51.96
CA ILE A 27 21.33 10.17 -50.98
C ILE A 27 21.01 10.89 -49.67
N SER A 28 20.57 12.14 -49.73
CA SER A 28 20.16 12.91 -48.55
C SER A 28 19.01 12.24 -47.80
N LEU A 29 18.00 11.74 -48.53
CA LEU A 29 16.86 11.02 -47.95
C LEU A 29 17.33 9.72 -47.26
N GLY A 30 18.23 8.97 -47.89
CA GLY A 30 18.82 7.76 -47.31
C GLY A 30 19.59 8.04 -46.02
N PHE A 31 20.38 9.12 -45.97
CA PHE A 31 21.06 9.54 -44.74
C PHE A 31 20.08 9.97 -43.64
N TRP A 32 18.98 10.66 -43.99
CA TRP A 32 17.93 11.03 -43.03
C TRP A 32 17.21 9.80 -42.47
N MET A 33 16.93 8.78 -43.28
CA MET A 33 16.34 7.53 -42.82
C MET A 33 17.27 6.79 -41.85
N ILE A 34 18.56 6.68 -42.17
CA ILE A 34 19.56 6.08 -41.27
C ILE A 34 19.66 6.87 -39.97
N PHE A 35 19.69 8.20 -40.05
CA PHE A 35 19.73 9.08 -38.89
C PHE A 35 18.49 8.90 -38.00
N LEU A 36 17.30 8.79 -38.58
CA LEU A 36 16.05 8.60 -37.83
C LEU A 36 16.02 7.23 -37.14
N VAL A 37 16.48 6.16 -37.80
CA VAL A 37 16.62 4.83 -37.20
C VAL A 37 17.59 4.85 -36.02
N VAL A 38 18.75 5.50 -36.18
CA VAL A 38 19.74 5.63 -35.09
C VAL A 38 19.20 6.49 -33.95
N ALA A 39 18.49 7.59 -34.24
CA ALA A 39 17.85 8.43 -33.23
C ALA A 39 16.78 7.67 -32.44
N VAL A 40 15.94 6.86 -33.11
CA VAL A 40 14.94 6.01 -32.45
C VAL A 40 15.60 4.94 -31.59
N LEU A 41 16.69 4.32 -32.06
CA LEU A 41 17.46 3.36 -31.27
C LEU A 41 18.14 4.02 -30.05
N LEU A 42 18.67 5.23 -30.20
CA LEU A 42 19.26 5.99 -29.09
C LEU A 42 18.19 6.44 -28.09
N VAL A 43 17.04 6.95 -28.54
CA VAL A 43 15.91 7.30 -27.66
C VAL A 43 15.37 6.06 -26.95
N ARG A 44 15.28 4.91 -27.62
CA ARG A 44 14.97 3.63 -26.97
C ARG A 44 16.07 3.16 -26.03
N SER A 45 17.34 3.47 -26.27
CA SER A 45 18.43 3.14 -25.33
C SER A 45 18.48 4.07 -24.13
N THR A 46 18.00 5.32 -24.25
CA THR A 46 17.84 6.25 -23.13
C THR A 46 16.51 6.09 -22.40
N MET A 47 15.49 5.50 -23.05
CA MET A 47 14.22 5.07 -22.43
C MET A 47 14.23 3.59 -22.03
N SER A 48 15.30 2.86 -22.36
CA SER A 48 15.61 1.55 -21.80
C SER A 48 16.14 1.80 -20.42
N SER A 49 15.21 1.83 -19.45
CA SER A 49 15.47 1.51 -18.06
C SER A 49 16.82 1.99 -17.55
N ASN A 50 16.94 3.32 -17.39
CA ASN A 50 17.49 3.78 -16.12
C ASN A 50 16.47 3.38 -15.04
N GLU A 51 16.37 2.08 -14.78
CA GLU A 51 16.29 1.61 -13.41
C GLU A 51 17.54 2.21 -12.78
N ILE A 52 17.38 3.42 -12.24
CA ILE A 52 18.09 3.78 -11.04
C ILE A 52 17.84 2.54 -10.17
N GLN A 53 18.87 1.70 -10.01
CA GLN A 53 18.95 0.85 -8.85
C GLN A 53 19.03 1.83 -7.69
N SER A 54 17.88 2.42 -7.35
CA SER A 54 17.55 2.63 -5.98
C SER A 54 17.76 1.25 -5.42
N GLU A 55 18.83 1.09 -4.63
CA GLU A 55 18.75 0.15 -3.52
C GLU A 55 17.31 0.23 -3.04
N PRO A 56 16.57 -0.88 -2.92
CA PRO A 56 15.30 -0.80 -2.24
C PRO A 56 15.66 -0.06 -0.97
N VAL A 57 15.16 1.17 -0.86
CA VAL A 57 14.90 1.73 0.45
C VAL A 57 13.99 0.64 0.94
N LYS A 58 14.56 -0.29 1.71
CA LYS A 58 13.84 -0.85 2.82
C LYS A 58 13.38 0.42 3.48
N ASP A 59 12.17 0.83 3.12
CA ASP A 59 11.27 1.35 4.10
C ASP A 59 11.46 0.32 5.21
N GLU A 60 12.28 0.69 6.18
CA GLU A 60 12.08 0.18 7.51
C GLU A 60 10.62 0.54 7.72
N VAL A 61 9.76 -0.41 7.38
CA VAL A 61 8.45 -0.54 7.95
C VAL A 61 8.83 -0.50 9.42
N LEU A 62 8.77 0.69 10.00
CA LEU A 62 8.76 0.87 11.42
C LEU A 62 7.71 -0.13 11.82
N GLU A 63 8.14 -1.23 12.44
CA GLU A 63 7.25 -2.25 12.93
C GLU A 63 6.36 -1.48 13.89
N VAL A 64 5.18 -1.07 13.40
CA VAL A 64 4.29 -0.21 14.17
C VAL A 64 3.65 -1.14 15.17
N THR A 65 4.37 -1.33 16.27
CA THR A 65 4.06 -2.25 17.36
C THR A 65 2.82 -1.79 18.13
N ASN A 66 2.58 -0.47 18.15
CA ASN A 66 1.51 0.12 18.93
C ASN A 66 0.66 1.10 18.11
N TYR A 67 -0.67 1.05 18.26
CA TYR A 67 -1.58 1.98 17.58
C TYR A 67 -2.91 2.16 18.32
N GLU A 68 -3.53 3.32 18.15
CA GLU A 68 -4.92 3.54 18.53
C GLU A 68 -5.86 3.25 17.37
N PHE A 69 -7.02 2.70 17.67
CA PHE A 69 -8.10 2.57 16.73
C PHE A 69 -9.41 3.11 17.31
N THR A 70 -10.23 3.64 16.42
CA THR A 70 -11.64 3.92 16.66
C THR A 70 -12.44 3.21 15.58
N TYR A 71 -13.26 2.27 16.01
CA TYR A 71 -14.28 1.64 15.19
C TYR A 71 -15.63 2.33 15.46
N ARG A 72 -16.36 2.68 14.40
CA ARG A 72 -17.72 3.20 14.52
C ARG A 72 -18.61 2.58 13.46
N ASP A 73 -19.76 2.09 13.89
CA ASP A 73 -20.89 1.75 13.02
C ASP A 73 -22.15 2.54 13.44
N ASN A 74 -23.32 2.08 13.00
CA ASN A 74 -24.61 2.72 13.29
C ASN A 74 -25.12 2.50 14.73
N LEU A 75 -24.55 1.53 15.46
CA LEU A 75 -25.04 1.03 16.74
C LEU A 75 -24.04 1.23 17.89
N LYS A 76 -22.73 1.23 17.59
CA LYS A 76 -21.64 1.23 18.56
C LYS A 76 -20.44 2.06 18.10
N THR A 77 -19.70 2.53 19.09
CA THR A 77 -18.35 3.06 18.92
C THR A 77 -17.43 2.31 19.87
N ILE A 78 -16.32 1.79 19.34
CA ILE A 78 -15.27 1.13 20.11
C ILE A 78 -14.01 1.97 19.94
N PHE A 79 -13.38 2.32 21.06
CA PHE A 79 -12.04 2.92 21.09
C PHE A 79 -11.08 1.88 21.67
N GLY A 80 -9.88 1.76 21.13
CA GLY A 80 -8.89 0.90 21.73
C GLY A 80 -7.47 1.21 21.29
N GLU A 81 -6.56 0.48 21.92
CA GLU A 81 -5.12 0.52 21.77
C GLU A 81 -4.64 -0.91 21.53
N VAL A 82 -3.78 -1.09 20.53
CA VAL A 82 -3.11 -2.35 20.24
C VAL A 82 -1.65 -2.21 20.57
N TYR A 83 -1.11 -3.30 21.13
CA TYR A 83 0.27 -3.50 21.52
C TYR A 83 0.73 -4.86 20.98
N ASP A 84 2.05 -5.10 20.93
CA ASP A 84 2.63 -6.36 20.43
C ASP A 84 2.02 -7.63 21.02
N ASP A 85 1.70 -7.61 22.31
CA ASP A 85 1.21 -8.78 23.06
C ASP A 85 -0.28 -8.71 23.44
N ARG A 86 -0.96 -7.58 23.20
CA ARG A 86 -2.32 -7.35 23.72
C ARG A 86 -3.08 -6.24 23.01
N MET A 87 -4.40 -6.29 23.13
CA MET A 87 -5.30 -5.20 22.74
C MET A 87 -6.15 -4.79 23.94
N ILE A 88 -6.26 -3.49 24.19
CA ILE A 88 -7.15 -2.90 25.20
C ILE A 88 -8.20 -2.08 24.47
N PHE A 89 -9.48 -2.25 24.79
CA PHE A 89 -10.53 -1.47 24.14
C PHE A 89 -11.71 -1.21 25.06
N TYR A 90 -12.51 -0.21 24.70
CA TYR A 90 -13.65 0.25 25.47
C TYR A 90 -14.91 0.14 24.63
N PHE A 91 -15.92 -0.50 25.20
CA PHE A 91 -17.20 -0.76 24.55
C PHE A 91 -18.32 -0.71 25.60
N ASN A 92 -19.40 0.02 25.35
CA ASN A 92 -20.54 0.15 26.27
C ASN A 92 -20.15 0.47 27.73
N ASN A 93 -19.21 1.41 27.93
CA ASN A 93 -18.63 1.78 29.24
C ASN A 93 -17.84 0.67 29.96
N GLY A 94 -17.62 -0.48 29.34
CA GLY A 94 -16.72 -1.52 29.81
C GLY A 94 -15.32 -1.36 29.22
N LYS A 95 -14.28 -1.70 30.00
CA LYS A 95 -12.90 -1.85 29.52
C LYS A 95 -12.63 -3.33 29.27
N TYR A 96 -12.08 -3.65 28.11
CA TYR A 96 -11.81 -5.01 27.67
C TYR A 96 -10.33 -5.20 27.36
N TYR A 97 -9.88 -6.43 27.54
CA TYR A 97 -8.53 -6.90 27.25
C TYR A 97 -8.63 -8.13 26.35
N LYS A 98 -7.90 -8.14 25.23
CA LYS A 98 -7.75 -9.31 24.37
C LYS A 98 -6.30 -9.79 24.36
N ASN A 99 -6.13 -11.09 24.58
CA ASN A 99 -4.85 -11.80 24.46
C ASN A 99 -5.07 -13.11 23.71
N GLY A 100 -4.41 -13.25 22.56
CA GLY A 100 -4.69 -14.33 21.62
C GLY A 100 -6.17 -14.36 21.23
N ASN A 101 -6.83 -15.49 21.53
CA ASN A 101 -8.25 -15.71 21.24
C ASN A 101 -9.19 -15.38 22.41
N GLY A 102 -8.66 -15.03 23.59
CA GLY A 102 -9.47 -14.72 24.77
C GLY A 102 -9.80 -13.24 24.87
N ILE A 103 -11.06 -12.91 25.19
CA ILE A 103 -11.53 -11.55 25.48
C ILE A 103 -12.03 -11.51 26.92
N TYR A 104 -11.55 -10.53 27.66
CA TYR A 104 -11.79 -10.38 29.09
C TYR A 104 -12.34 -8.98 29.37
N LEU A 105 -13.46 -8.90 30.08
CA LEU A 105 -13.97 -7.66 30.68
C LEU A 105 -13.15 -7.37 31.94
N VAL A 106 -12.61 -6.17 32.01
CA VAL A 106 -11.82 -5.65 33.13
C VAL A 106 -12.72 -4.80 34.02
N ASN A 107 -13.03 -5.31 35.20
CA ASN A 107 -13.62 -4.55 36.29
C ASN A 107 -12.56 -4.24 37.34
N GLU A 108 -12.80 -3.26 38.22
CA GLU A 108 -11.84 -2.82 39.25
C GLU A 108 -11.28 -3.96 40.12
N ASN A 109 -11.94 -5.11 40.19
CA ASN A 109 -11.58 -6.23 41.06
C ASN A 109 -11.59 -7.62 40.39
N SER A 110 -11.92 -7.75 39.10
CA SER A 110 -12.01 -9.08 38.46
C SER A 110 -11.94 -9.03 36.94
N LEU A 111 -11.51 -10.15 36.36
CA LEU A 111 -11.56 -10.43 34.93
C LEU A 111 -12.65 -11.48 34.66
N GLU A 112 -13.63 -11.11 33.83
CA GLU A 112 -14.67 -12.02 33.36
C GLU A 112 -14.51 -12.26 31.86
N VAL A 113 -14.56 -13.51 31.42
CA VAL A 113 -14.52 -13.83 29.98
C VAL A 113 -15.87 -13.44 29.37
N GLN A 114 -15.85 -12.61 28.33
CA GLN A 114 -17.04 -12.19 27.61
C GLN A 114 -17.03 -12.77 26.20
N ASP A 115 -18.19 -13.27 25.75
CA ASP A 115 -18.37 -13.70 24.37
C ASP A 115 -18.66 -12.46 23.51
N MET A 116 -17.64 -12.01 22.76
CA MET A 116 -17.73 -10.84 21.91
C MET A 116 -17.07 -11.13 20.57
N ASN A 117 -17.79 -10.90 19.47
CA ASN A 117 -17.17 -10.93 18.15
C ASN A 117 -16.52 -9.58 17.85
N ILE A 118 -15.19 -9.55 17.87
CA ILE A 118 -14.36 -8.40 17.46
C ILE A 118 -13.44 -8.76 16.31
N SER A 119 -13.85 -9.69 15.43
CA SER A 119 -13.11 -9.96 14.21
C SER A 119 -12.78 -8.66 13.48
N GLU A 120 -13.68 -7.66 13.53
CA GLU A 120 -13.58 -6.31 12.93
C GLU A 120 -12.30 -5.56 13.29
N LEU A 121 -11.65 -5.95 14.38
CA LEU A 121 -10.45 -5.29 14.92
C LEU A 121 -9.15 -6.00 14.55
N ASN A 122 -9.19 -7.11 13.81
CA ASN A 122 -8.00 -7.85 13.33
C ASN A 122 -7.35 -7.18 12.09
N LEU A 123 -7.26 -5.85 12.07
CA LEU A 123 -6.65 -5.09 10.97
C LEU A 123 -5.29 -4.55 11.42
N THR A 124 -4.27 -5.38 11.30
CA THR A 124 -2.88 -4.98 11.60
C THR A 124 -2.32 -4.12 10.47
N PHE A 125 -1.24 -3.37 10.76
CA PHE A 125 -0.54 -2.59 9.72
C PHE A 125 -0.10 -3.48 8.54
N SER A 126 0.41 -4.68 8.82
CA SER A 126 0.81 -5.63 7.77
C SER A 126 -0.35 -6.01 6.85
N VAL A 127 -1.55 -6.24 7.39
CA VAL A 127 -2.73 -6.52 6.56
C VAL A 127 -3.09 -5.30 5.70
N ILE A 128 -3.01 -4.10 6.26
CA ILE A 128 -3.26 -2.86 5.50
C ILE A 128 -2.23 -2.68 4.39
N ASP A 129 -0.94 -2.86 4.68
CA ASP A 129 0.17 -2.71 3.74
C ASP A 129 0.06 -3.72 2.58
N ASP A 130 -0.22 -4.98 2.90
CA ASP A 130 -0.46 -6.03 1.90
C ASP A 130 -1.66 -5.71 1.00
N LEU A 131 -2.73 -5.10 1.54
CA LEU A 131 -3.90 -4.72 0.76
C LEU A 131 -3.64 -3.54 -0.17
N VAL A 132 -2.94 -2.51 0.31
CA VAL A 132 -2.69 -1.29 -0.49
C VAL A 132 -1.56 -1.46 -1.49
N SER A 133 -0.59 -2.34 -1.24
CA SER A 133 0.52 -2.63 -2.18
C SER A 133 0.07 -3.27 -3.50
N GLN A 134 -1.13 -3.87 -3.52
CA GLN A 134 -1.69 -4.53 -4.71
C GLN A 134 -2.44 -3.58 -5.65
N VAL A 135 -2.63 -2.32 -5.26
CA VAL A 135 -3.46 -1.35 -5.98
C VAL A 135 -2.78 0.00 -6.11
N ASN A 136 -3.09 0.73 -7.17
CA ASN A 136 -2.57 2.08 -7.36
C ASN A 136 -3.34 3.08 -6.48
N ALA A 137 -2.60 3.98 -5.84
CA ALA A 137 -3.16 5.10 -5.09
C ALA A 137 -3.71 6.18 -6.01
N ILE A 138 -4.82 6.80 -5.60
CA ILE A 138 -5.28 8.10 -6.09
C ILE A 138 -4.90 9.13 -5.03
N GLU A 139 -4.02 10.07 -5.38
CA GLU A 139 -3.53 11.09 -4.45
C GLU A 139 -4.28 12.41 -4.63
N ASP A 140 -4.83 12.95 -3.54
CA ASP A 140 -5.45 14.27 -3.49
C ASP A 140 -5.12 14.96 -2.15
N ASN A 141 -4.55 16.17 -2.23
CA ASN A 141 -4.21 17.01 -1.07
C ASN A 141 -3.43 16.27 0.06
N GLY A 142 -2.47 15.41 -0.30
CA GLY A 142 -1.66 14.66 0.67
C GLY A 142 -2.37 13.45 1.30
N VAL A 143 -3.54 13.07 0.78
CA VAL A 143 -4.25 11.84 1.13
C VAL A 143 -4.13 10.87 -0.03
N LYS A 144 -3.67 9.65 0.23
CA LYS A 144 -3.68 8.56 -0.75
C LYS A 144 -4.92 7.71 -0.52
N THR A 145 -5.74 7.56 -1.56
CA THR A 145 -6.96 6.75 -1.54
C THR A 145 -6.75 5.50 -2.40
N TYR A 146 -7.01 4.35 -1.82
CA TYR A 146 -6.89 3.03 -2.44
C TYR A 146 -8.28 2.41 -2.55
N LEU A 147 -8.61 1.91 -3.74
CA LEU A 147 -9.82 1.14 -3.99
C LEU A 147 -9.43 -0.34 -4.05
N VAL A 148 -9.56 -1.02 -2.92
CA VAL A 148 -9.15 -2.41 -2.78
C VAL A 148 -10.34 -3.31 -3.12
N PRO A 149 -10.21 -4.26 -4.07
CA PRO A 149 -11.28 -5.21 -4.36
C PRO A 149 -11.74 -5.92 -3.09
N LEU A 150 -13.05 -5.97 -2.86
CA LEU A 150 -13.61 -6.56 -1.64
C LEU A 150 -13.23 -8.04 -1.48
N SER A 151 -13.09 -8.77 -2.58
CA SER A 151 -12.60 -10.15 -2.57
C SER A 151 -11.18 -10.28 -1.98
N ASN A 152 -10.29 -9.35 -2.28
CA ASN A 152 -8.94 -9.33 -1.72
C ASN A 152 -8.97 -8.98 -0.23
N PHE A 153 -9.81 -8.01 0.15
CA PHE A 153 -10.03 -7.65 1.54
C PHE A 153 -10.51 -8.84 2.36
N ILE A 154 -11.59 -9.51 1.93
CA ILE A 154 -12.17 -10.67 2.65
C ILE A 154 -11.12 -11.78 2.84
N ARG A 155 -10.32 -12.09 1.80
CA ARG A 155 -9.27 -13.11 1.90
C ARG A 155 -8.20 -12.75 2.93
N ALA A 156 -7.71 -11.51 2.92
CA ALA A 156 -6.69 -11.07 3.84
C ALA A 156 -7.21 -10.97 5.29
N TYR A 157 -8.45 -10.51 5.44
CA TYR A 157 -9.04 -10.19 6.73
C TYR A 157 -9.68 -11.40 7.42
N GLU A 158 -10.36 -12.28 6.69
CA GLU A 158 -10.99 -13.48 7.25
C GLU A 158 -10.13 -14.76 7.13
N GLY A 159 -9.12 -14.76 6.25
CA GLY A 159 -8.26 -15.94 6.01
C GLY A 159 -8.98 -17.10 5.32
N ASN A 160 -10.15 -16.87 4.71
CA ASN A 160 -10.93 -17.91 4.05
C ASN A 160 -10.68 -17.94 2.53
N GLU A 161 -9.67 -18.71 2.11
CA GLU A 161 -9.32 -18.84 0.69
C GLU A 161 -10.31 -19.68 -0.13
N SER A 162 -11.18 -20.44 0.53
CA SER A 162 -12.06 -21.42 -0.11
C SER A 162 -13.43 -20.88 -0.53
N GLU A 163 -13.76 -19.66 -0.13
CA GLU A 163 -15.05 -19.04 -0.41
C GLU A 163 -15.16 -18.55 -1.86
N ASP A 164 -16.32 -18.75 -2.49
CA ASP A 164 -16.62 -18.13 -3.78
C ASP A 164 -16.95 -16.65 -3.59
N LEU A 165 -15.98 -15.80 -3.95
CA LEU A 165 -16.06 -14.36 -3.84
C LEU A 165 -16.25 -13.67 -5.19
N THR A 166 -16.80 -14.37 -6.18
CA THR A 166 -17.00 -13.84 -7.54
C THR A 166 -17.86 -12.58 -7.55
N GLU A 167 -18.91 -12.51 -6.73
CA GLU A 167 -19.75 -11.29 -6.66
C GLU A 167 -19.03 -10.13 -5.95
N ALA A 168 -18.15 -10.44 -4.99
CA ALA A 168 -17.39 -9.44 -4.23
C ALA A 168 -16.40 -8.65 -5.12
N THR A 169 -15.98 -9.19 -6.28
CA THR A 169 -15.05 -8.48 -7.18
C THR A 169 -15.66 -7.21 -7.80
N ASN A 170 -16.98 -7.02 -7.72
CA ASN A 170 -17.66 -5.83 -8.21
C ASN A 170 -17.69 -4.67 -7.21
N TYR A 171 -17.20 -4.91 -5.99
CA TYR A 171 -17.21 -3.96 -4.89
C TYR A 171 -15.79 -3.68 -4.41
N ASN A 172 -15.60 -2.52 -3.79
CA ASN A 172 -14.31 -2.14 -3.21
C ASN A 172 -14.47 -1.73 -1.75
N VAL A 173 -13.45 -2.01 -0.96
CA VAL A 173 -13.20 -1.33 0.31
C VAL A 173 -12.37 -0.09 0.01
N THR A 174 -12.75 1.04 0.59
CA THR A 174 -11.97 2.28 0.46
C THR A 174 -10.99 2.35 1.62
N ILE A 175 -9.70 2.42 1.33
CA ILE A 175 -8.65 2.66 2.32
C ILE A 175 -8.02 4.01 2.02
N GLN A 176 -7.93 4.87 3.02
CA GLN A 176 -7.27 6.18 2.91
C GLN A 176 -6.08 6.21 3.86
N THR A 177 -4.89 6.50 3.36
CA THR A 177 -3.71 6.73 4.18
C THR A 177 -3.41 8.22 4.21
N TYR A 178 -2.99 8.69 5.38
CA TYR A 178 -2.58 10.06 5.61
C TYR A 178 -1.11 10.05 6.00
N GLU A 179 -0.32 10.76 5.22
CA GLU A 179 1.14 10.77 5.35
C GLU A 179 1.64 12.13 5.82
N LYS A 180 2.66 12.10 6.64
CA LYS A 180 3.43 13.28 7.04
C LYS A 180 4.91 12.92 7.03
N ASP A 181 5.70 13.71 6.33
CA ASP A 181 7.16 13.50 6.21
C ASP A 181 7.52 12.09 5.69
N GLY A 182 6.69 11.53 4.80
CA GLY A 182 6.88 10.19 4.23
C GLY A 182 6.41 9.03 5.11
N VAL A 183 5.83 9.29 6.27
CA VAL A 183 5.35 8.26 7.20
C VAL A 183 3.83 8.29 7.29
N VAL A 184 3.18 7.13 7.15
CA VAL A 184 1.74 6.98 7.36
C VAL A 184 1.44 7.12 8.86
N TYR A 185 0.72 8.17 9.25
CA TYR A 185 0.35 8.41 10.64
C TYR A 185 -1.12 8.09 10.92
N MET A 186 -1.96 8.00 9.89
CA MET A 186 -3.37 7.64 10.06
C MET A 186 -3.87 6.84 8.85
N VAL A 187 -4.73 5.87 9.12
CA VAL A 187 -5.46 5.10 8.10
C VAL A 187 -6.93 5.14 8.40
N LYS A 188 -7.75 5.30 7.36
CA LYS A 188 -9.20 5.23 7.45
C LYS A 188 -9.72 4.18 6.47
N LEU A 189 -10.48 3.21 6.97
CA LEU A 189 -11.12 2.17 6.19
C LEU A 189 -12.64 2.37 6.19
N ASP A 190 -13.23 2.33 5.01
CA ASP A 190 -14.69 2.26 4.83
C ASP A 190 -15.09 0.83 4.47
N LEU A 191 -15.67 0.14 5.44
CA LEU A 191 -16.09 -1.25 5.33
C LEU A 191 -17.57 -1.38 4.95
N SER A 192 -18.25 -0.31 4.54
CA SER A 192 -19.69 -0.35 4.23
C SER A 192 -20.04 -1.42 3.19
N ASN A 193 -19.21 -1.57 2.14
CA ASN A 193 -19.40 -2.61 1.13
C ASN A 193 -19.16 -4.03 1.67
N TYR A 194 -18.25 -4.19 2.64
CA TYR A 194 -18.01 -5.47 3.30
C TYR A 194 -19.26 -5.91 4.09
N TYR A 195 -19.80 -5.02 4.93
CA TYR A 195 -21.01 -5.34 5.70
C TYR A 195 -22.22 -5.58 4.80
N LEU A 196 -22.41 -4.76 3.78
CA LEU A 196 -23.47 -4.94 2.80
C LEU A 196 -23.38 -6.32 2.12
N PHE A 197 -22.18 -6.71 1.69
CA PHE A 197 -21.93 -8.01 1.06
C PHE A 197 -22.20 -9.18 2.03
N ARG A 198 -21.82 -9.02 3.30
CA ARG A 198 -22.09 -10.02 4.36
C ARG A 198 -23.54 -10.02 4.85
N GLY A 199 -24.40 -9.14 4.32
CA GLY A 199 -25.79 -9.02 4.75
C GLY A 199 -25.94 -8.52 6.19
N LEU A 200 -24.93 -7.81 6.69
CA LEU A 200 -24.90 -7.24 8.03
C LEU A 200 -25.53 -5.84 8.02
N PRO A 201 -26.22 -5.42 9.10
CA PRO A 201 -26.92 -4.13 9.16
C PRO A 201 -25.99 -2.92 9.31
N ASP A 202 -24.68 -3.14 9.40
CA ASP A 202 -23.71 -2.15 9.82
C ASP A 202 -23.06 -1.41 8.65
N THR A 203 -22.63 -0.17 8.90
CA THR A 203 -21.74 0.59 8.01
C THR A 203 -20.54 1.00 8.83
N GLY A 204 -19.54 0.12 8.92
CA GLY A 204 -18.38 0.35 9.77
C GLY A 204 -17.33 1.21 9.09
N ILE A 205 -16.94 2.30 9.75
CA ILE A 205 -15.72 3.04 9.45
C ILE A 205 -14.71 2.76 10.56
N ILE A 206 -13.50 2.39 10.17
CA ILE A 206 -12.38 2.18 11.09
C ILE A 206 -11.37 3.28 10.84
N THR A 207 -10.95 3.97 11.90
CA THR A 207 -9.85 4.92 11.88
C THR A 207 -8.74 4.39 12.77
N ILE A 208 -7.54 4.24 12.22
CA ILE A 208 -6.33 3.79 12.90
C ILE A 208 -5.37 4.98 12.94
N ASN A 209 -4.95 5.37 14.13
CA ASN A 209 -3.94 6.41 14.33
C ASN A 209 -2.65 5.74 14.79
N TYR A 210 -1.62 5.82 13.95
CA TYR A 210 -0.30 5.30 14.26
C TYR A 210 0.51 6.35 15.02
N TYR A 211 1.19 5.91 16.06
CA TYR A 211 2.09 6.76 16.82
C TYR A 211 3.26 5.94 17.37
N ASN A 212 4.42 6.60 17.49
CA ASN A 212 5.51 6.10 18.32
C ASN A 212 5.27 6.56 19.76
N VAL A 213 4.51 5.80 20.55
CA VAL A 213 4.45 6.04 21.99
C VAL A 213 5.62 5.33 22.65
N ASN A 214 6.74 6.05 22.76
CA ASN A 214 7.92 5.65 23.55
C ASN A 214 7.71 5.80 25.08
N LYS A 215 6.48 6.08 25.53
CA LYS A 215 6.16 6.22 26.95
C LYS A 215 4.73 5.77 27.22
N LEU A 216 4.59 4.52 27.62
CA LEU A 216 3.46 4.12 28.44
C LEU A 216 4.00 3.69 29.79
N ASN A 217 3.38 4.21 30.85
CA ASN A 217 3.47 3.58 32.15
C ASN A 217 3.07 2.11 31.95
N ASP A 218 3.94 1.23 32.40
CA ASP A 218 3.84 -0.19 32.16
C ASP A 218 2.56 -0.71 32.83
N PHE A 219 1.50 -0.95 32.06
CA PHE A 219 0.29 -1.55 32.60
C PHE A 219 0.57 -2.97 33.12
N SER A 220 1.70 -3.58 32.74
CA SER A 220 2.17 -4.83 33.38
C SER A 220 2.50 -4.63 34.86
N LEU A 221 3.05 -3.49 35.27
CA LEU A 221 3.27 -3.14 36.69
C LEU A 221 1.96 -2.95 37.45
N GLU A 222 0.91 -2.48 36.78
CA GLU A 222 -0.42 -2.33 37.38
C GLU A 222 -1.17 -3.68 37.40
N TYR A 223 -0.98 -4.52 36.39
CA TYR A 223 -1.48 -5.89 36.28
C TYR A 223 -0.88 -6.83 37.33
N GLU A 224 0.44 -6.82 37.54
CA GLU A 224 1.09 -7.59 38.61
C GLU A 224 0.55 -7.16 39.99
N ARG A 225 0.36 -5.85 40.21
CA ARG A 225 -0.22 -5.33 41.46
C ARG A 225 -1.70 -5.69 41.67
N MET A 226 -2.45 -5.91 40.60
CA MET A 226 -3.85 -6.36 40.67
C MET A 226 -3.97 -7.87 40.93
N LEU A 227 -2.95 -8.67 40.58
CA LEU A 227 -2.90 -10.12 40.85
C LEU A 227 -2.29 -10.47 42.21
N GLU A 228 -1.62 -9.53 42.89
CA GLU A 228 -1.00 -9.70 44.22
C GLU A 228 -1.99 -9.52 45.40
N VAL A 229 -3.30 -9.45 45.17
CA VAL A 229 -4.33 -9.30 46.22
C VAL A 229 -5.04 -10.61 46.56
#